data_AF-A0A8F5BS36-F1
#
_entry.id   AF-A0A8F5BS36-F1
#
_cell.length_a   1.000
_cell.length_b   1.000
_cell.length_c   1.000
_cell.angle_alpha   90.00
_cell.angle_beta   90.00
_cell.angle_gamma   90.00
#
_symmetry.space_group_name_H-M   'P 1'
#
loop_
_entity.id
_entity.type
_entity.pdbx_description
1 polymer ?
#
loop_
_entity_poly.entity_id
_entity_poly.type
_entity_poly.pdbx_seq_one_letter_code
_entity_poly.pdbx_strand_id
1 'polypeptide(L)'
;MYTLQVSKVNSPVNGDINQKDLLFLISLLDREDKVEFVKAFEADFWSLVEEKKLTKAAVYKFLKGEAPADERILQVVEMNEEAKHWIIERVKEKAQKALQIISKMEGNEE
;
A
#
# COMPACT_ATOMS: atom_id res chain seq x y z
N MET A 1 -35.69 12.02 15.53
CA MET A 1 -34.30 12.43 15.84
C MET A 1 -33.36 11.53 15.05
N TYR A 2 -32.77 12.03 13.97
CA TYR A 2 -31.77 11.28 13.19
C TYR A 2 -30.40 11.61 13.77
N THR A 3 -29.83 10.71 14.56
CA THR A 3 -28.43 10.81 14.97
C THR A 3 -27.56 10.47 13.78
N LEU A 4 -26.94 11.48 13.18
CA LEU A 4 -25.83 11.33 12.25
C LEU A 4 -24.75 10.54 12.98
N GLN A 5 -24.60 9.25 12.66
CA GLN A 5 -23.39 8.51 12.98
C GLN A 5 -22.27 9.16 12.19
N VAL A 6 -21.54 10.04 12.85
CA VAL A 6 -20.28 10.60 12.34
C VAL A 6 -19.40 9.40 12.01
N SER A 7 -19.23 9.17 10.71
CA SER A 7 -18.32 8.17 10.17
C SER A 7 -16.98 8.33 10.87
N LYS A 8 -16.56 7.26 11.53
CA LYS A 8 -15.31 7.12 12.26
C LYS A 8 -14.17 7.58 11.35
N VAL A 9 -13.73 8.83 11.51
CA VAL A 9 -12.61 9.42 10.79
C VAL A 9 -11.42 8.49 11.04
N ASN A 10 -10.81 7.97 9.98
CA ASN A 10 -9.55 7.25 10.07
C ASN A 10 -8.53 8.21 10.73
N SER A 11 -8.28 8.01 12.01
CA SER A 11 -7.22 8.66 12.77
C SER A 11 -6.29 7.54 13.25
N PRO A 12 -4.96 7.72 13.18
CA PRO A 12 -4.31 8.80 13.90
C PRO A 12 -3.21 9.58 13.13
N VAL A 13 -3.13 10.89 13.35
CA VAL A 13 -1.90 11.69 13.17
C VAL A 13 -1.43 12.14 14.55
N ASN A 14 -1.00 11.18 15.38
CA ASN A 14 -0.09 11.36 16.52
C ASN A 14 0.00 10.05 17.33
N GLY A 15 1.18 9.43 17.33
CA GLY A 15 1.52 8.24 18.13
C GLY A 15 1.66 6.99 17.27
N ASP A 16 2.90 6.49 17.16
CA ASP A 16 3.37 5.25 16.50
C ASP A 16 2.63 4.80 15.23
N ILE A 17 3.34 4.77 14.09
CA ILE A 17 2.82 4.24 12.82
C ILE A 17 2.27 2.82 13.08
N ASN A 18 0.96 2.68 13.06
CA ASN A 18 0.31 1.41 13.35
C ASN A 18 0.10 0.64 12.04
N GLN A 19 -0.10 -0.68 12.12
CA GLN A 19 -0.42 -1.54 10.98
C GLN A 19 -1.58 -0.99 10.13
N LYS A 20 -2.54 -0.29 10.76
CA LYS A 20 -3.66 0.34 10.07
C LYS A 20 -3.24 1.46 9.12
N ASP A 21 -2.25 2.27 9.51
CA ASP A 21 -1.75 3.36 8.68
C ASP A 21 -0.99 2.79 7.49
N LEU A 22 -0.19 1.75 7.73
CA LEU A 22 0.52 1.07 6.65
C LEU A 22 -0.44 0.36 5.68
N LEU A 23 -1.47 -0.32 6.19
CA LEU A 23 -2.51 -0.94 5.35
C LEU A 23 -3.24 0.13 4.53
N PHE A 24 -3.52 1.30 5.12
CA PHE A 24 -4.08 2.42 4.38
C PHE A 24 -3.15 2.87 3.24
N LEU A 25 -1.84 3.03 3.49
CA LEU A 25 -0.87 3.37 2.43
C LEU A 25 -0.85 2.30 1.33
N ILE A 26 -0.85 1.02 1.68
CA ILE A 26 -0.92 -0.09 0.72
C ILE A 26 -2.21 -0.03 -0.12
N SER A 27 -3.33 0.37 0.48
CA SER A 27 -4.61 0.48 -0.23
C SER A 27 -4.65 1.59 -1.28
N LEU A 28 -3.74 2.58 -1.19
CA LEU A 28 -3.57 3.64 -2.20
C LEU A 28 -2.77 3.17 -3.44
N LEU A 29 -2.13 2.01 -3.34
CA LEU A 29 -1.42 1.41 -4.45
C LEU A 29 -2.40 0.84 -5.46
N ASP A 30 -2.18 1.16 -6.73
CA ASP A 30 -2.96 0.55 -7.80
C ASP A 30 -2.44 -0.86 -8.14
N ARG A 31 -3.10 -1.52 -9.08
CA ARG A 31 -2.73 -2.86 -9.49
C ARG A 31 -1.28 -2.93 -10.01
N GLU A 32 -0.83 -1.91 -10.73
CA GLU A 32 0.50 -1.89 -11.33
C GLU A 32 1.57 -1.71 -10.27
N ASP A 33 1.35 -0.80 -9.33
CA ASP A 33 2.19 -0.62 -8.14
C ASP A 33 2.37 -1.95 -7.37
N LYS A 34 1.27 -2.67 -7.13
CA LYS A 34 1.31 -3.95 -6.40
C LYS A 34 2.05 -5.05 -7.15
N VAL A 35 1.95 -5.07 -8.48
CA VAL A 35 2.72 -6.01 -9.32
C VAL A 35 4.20 -5.65 -9.33
N GLU A 36 4.54 -4.36 -9.37
CA GLU A 36 5.93 -3.91 -9.29
C GLU A 36 6.54 -4.23 -7.92
N PHE A 37 5.78 -4.02 -6.85
CA PHE A 37 6.18 -4.41 -5.49
C PHE A 37 6.56 -5.89 -5.41
N VAL A 38 5.77 -6.79 -6.00
CA VAL A 38 6.08 -8.23 -6.05
C VAL A 38 7.41 -8.50 -6.72
N LYS A 39 7.71 -7.80 -7.83
CA LYS A 39 8.97 -7.99 -8.56
C LYS A 39 10.17 -7.46 -7.76
N ALA A 40 9.99 -6.32 -7.09
CA ALA A 40 11.03 -5.71 -6.27
C ALA A 40 11.38 -6.57 -5.04
N PHE A 41 10.38 -7.22 -4.44
CA PHE A 41 10.50 -7.98 -3.20
C PHE A 41 10.20 -9.48 -3.40
N GLU A 42 10.54 -10.02 -4.58
CA GLU A 42 10.25 -11.43 -4.92
C GLU A 42 10.81 -12.39 -3.88
N ALA A 43 12.02 -12.13 -3.40
CA ALA A 43 12.68 -12.95 -2.37
C ALA A 43 11.85 -13.01 -1.07
N ASP A 44 11.30 -11.88 -0.63
CA ASP A 44 10.46 -11.84 0.58
C ASP A 44 9.15 -12.62 0.40
N PHE A 45 8.57 -12.62 -0.81
CA PHE A 45 7.43 -13.48 -1.13
C PHE A 45 7.78 -14.97 -1.10
N TRP A 46 9.00 -15.36 -1.48
CA TRP A 46 9.48 -16.73 -1.33
C TRP A 46 9.73 -17.09 0.13
N SER A 47 10.24 -16.17 0.95
CA SER A 47 10.36 -16.37 2.42
C SER A 47 9.01 -16.68 3.06
N LEU A 48 7.93 -16.02 2.63
CA LEU A 48 6.56 -16.35 3.07
C LEU A 48 6.12 -17.78 2.69
N VAL A 49 6.67 -18.35 1.62
CA VAL A 49 6.43 -19.76 1.26
C VAL A 49 7.18 -20.69 2.19
N GLU A 50 8.44 -20.37 2.52
CA GLU A 50 9.25 -21.15 3.47
C GLU A 50 8.61 -21.18 4.85
N GLU A 51 8.03 -20.05 5.29
CA GLU A 51 7.24 -19.93 6.52
C GLU A 51 5.83 -20.56 6.43
N LYS A 52 5.47 -21.18 5.30
CA LYS A 52 4.15 -21.77 5.02
C LYS A 52 2.98 -20.78 5.12
N LYS A 53 3.25 -19.47 5.06
CA LYS A 53 2.24 -18.41 5.02
C LYS A 53 1.67 -18.19 3.63
N LEU A 54 2.41 -18.60 2.60
CA LEU A 54 2.02 -18.49 1.19
C LEU A 54 2.33 -19.79 0.43
N THR A 55 1.66 -20.03 -0.69
CA THR A 55 1.95 -21.19 -1.54
C THR A 55 2.84 -20.79 -2.72
N LYS A 56 3.67 -21.71 -3.22
CA LYS A 56 4.46 -21.51 -4.45
C LYS A 56 3.59 -21.05 -5.62
N ALA A 57 2.40 -21.63 -5.74
CA ALA A 57 1.44 -21.30 -6.79
C ALA A 57 0.97 -19.84 -6.72
N ALA A 58 0.78 -19.29 -5.50
CA ALA A 58 0.41 -17.89 -5.33
C ALA A 58 1.54 -16.94 -5.75
N VAL A 59 2.79 -17.23 -5.37
CA VAL A 59 3.95 -16.43 -5.80
C VAL A 59 4.06 -16.42 -7.33
N TYR A 60 3.93 -17.59 -7.98
CA TYR A 60 3.94 -17.65 -9.44
C TYR A 60 2.80 -16.87 -10.11
N LYS A 61 1.62 -16.79 -9.49
CA LYS A 61 0.53 -15.94 -9.97
C LYS A 61 0.90 -14.46 -9.89
N PHE A 62 1.50 -14.05 -8.78
CA PHE A 62 1.92 -12.66 -8.59
C PHE A 62 3.01 -12.24 -9.59
N LEU A 63 4.01 -13.09 -9.82
CA LEU A 63 5.05 -12.85 -10.82
C LEU A 63 4.53 -12.79 -12.26
N LYS A 64 3.38 -13.42 -12.53
CA LYS A 64 2.65 -13.31 -13.81
C LYS A 64 1.81 -12.03 -13.94
N GLY A 65 1.80 -11.17 -12.93
CA GLY A 65 1.08 -9.89 -12.95
C GLY A 65 -0.30 -9.91 -12.29
N GLU A 66 -0.61 -10.94 -11.49
CA GLU A 66 -1.74 -10.89 -10.56
C GLU A 66 -1.36 -10.02 -9.36
N ALA A 67 -2.17 -9.00 -9.03
CA ALA A 67 -1.85 -8.18 -7.87
C ALA A 67 -2.15 -8.97 -6.58
N PRO A 68 -1.20 -9.01 -5.63
CA PRO A 68 -1.46 -9.58 -4.31
C PRO A 68 -2.48 -8.73 -3.54
N ALA A 69 -3.13 -9.37 -2.57
CA ALA A 69 -3.98 -8.67 -1.60
C ALA A 69 -3.13 -7.80 -0.66
N ASP A 70 -3.75 -6.77 -0.09
CA ASP A 70 -3.08 -5.77 0.76
C ASP A 70 -2.44 -6.43 1.99
N GLU A 71 -3.11 -7.42 2.58
CA GLU A 71 -2.57 -8.18 3.71
C GLU A 71 -1.30 -8.95 3.37
N ARG A 72 -1.12 -9.36 2.10
CA ARG A 72 0.10 -10.05 1.65
C ARG A 72 1.26 -9.09 1.50
N ILE A 73 0.99 -7.89 1.01
CA ILE A 73 1.99 -6.80 0.98
C ILE A 73 2.35 -6.41 2.41
N LEU A 74 1.37 -6.27 3.31
CA LEU A 74 1.61 -5.95 4.72
C LEU A 74 2.54 -6.97 5.37
N GLN A 75 2.33 -8.27 5.15
CA GLN A 75 3.21 -9.32 5.69
C GLN A 75 4.67 -9.18 5.23
N VAL A 76 4.91 -8.78 3.98
CA VAL A 76 6.26 -8.50 3.45
C VAL A 76 6.84 -7.25 4.11
N VAL A 77 6.05 -6.20 4.26
CA VAL A 77 6.50 -4.96 4.89
C VAL A 77 6.83 -5.14 6.37
N GLU A 78 6.13 -6.02 7.07
CA GLU A 78 6.41 -6.32 8.48
C GLU A 78 7.74 -7.05 8.71
N MET A 79 8.24 -7.78 7.70
CA MET A 79 9.52 -8.49 7.78
C MET A 79 10.68 -7.72 7.16
N ASN A 80 10.40 -6.73 6.31
CA ASN A 80 11.40 -6.00 5.54
C ASN A 80 11.14 -4.49 5.56
N GLU A 81 12.00 -3.75 6.29
CA GLU A 81 11.90 -2.28 6.37
C GLU A 81 12.15 -1.59 5.01
N GLU A 82 12.94 -2.17 4.10
CA GLU A 82 13.12 -1.62 2.75
C GLU A 82 11.80 -1.65 1.96
N ALA A 83 11.00 -2.71 2.15
CA ALA A 83 9.67 -2.80 1.57
C ALA A 83 8.75 -1.71 2.12
N LYS A 84 8.85 -1.38 3.41
CA LYS A 84 8.12 -0.25 4.01
C LYS A 84 8.51 1.07 3.36
N HIS A 85 9.80 1.32 3.22
CA HIS A 85 10.32 2.53 2.58
C HIS A 85 9.85 2.66 1.14
N TRP A 86 9.82 1.55 0.39
CA TRP A 86 9.31 1.54 -0.97
C TRP A 86 7.84 1.98 -1.05
N ILE A 87 6.98 1.46 -0.17
CA ILE A 87 5.55 1.85 -0.11
C ILE A 87 5.42 3.34 0.17
N ILE A 88 6.17 3.86 1.14
CA ILE A 88 6.11 5.27 1.55
C ILE A 88 6.52 6.18 0.39
N GLU A 89 7.65 5.91 -0.27
CA GLU A 89 8.11 6.76 -1.38
C GLU A 89 7.16 6.69 -2.57
N ARG A 90 6.66 5.49 -2.90
CA ARG A 90 5.67 5.36 -3.98
C ARG A 90 4.40 6.18 -3.71
N VAL A 91 3.84 6.08 -2.50
CA VAL A 91 2.64 6.84 -2.13
C VAL A 91 2.92 8.35 -2.13
N LYS A 92 4.08 8.78 -1.64
CA LYS A 92 4.50 10.18 -1.62
C LYS A 92 4.60 10.77 -3.02
N GLU A 93 5.17 10.05 -3.98
CA GLU A 93 5.19 10.47 -5.38
C GLU A 93 3.78 10.65 -5.95
N LYS A 94 2.85 9.72 -5.66
CA LYS A 94 1.46 9.82 -6.10
C LYS A 94 0.76 11.02 -5.47
N ALA A 95 0.95 11.23 -4.17
CA ALA A 95 0.40 12.37 -3.46
C ALA A 95 0.92 13.71 -4.03
N GLN A 96 2.21 13.81 -4.33
CA GLN A 96 2.80 15.01 -4.95
C GLN A 96 2.20 15.29 -6.33
N LYS A 97 2.06 14.26 -7.18
CA LYS A 97 1.42 14.41 -8.50
C LYS A 97 -0.03 14.87 -8.36
N ALA A 98 -0.78 14.30 -7.42
CA ALA A 98 -2.17 14.69 -7.16
C ALA A 98 -2.26 16.16 -6.73
N LEU A 99 -1.42 16.61 -5.79
CA LEU A 99 -1.39 18.01 -5.35
C LEU A 99 -1.06 18.96 -6.50
N GLN A 100 -0.09 18.62 -7.36
CA GLN A 100 0.22 19.43 -8.55
C GLN A 100 -0.96 19.56 -9.52
N ILE A 101 -1.75 18.50 -9.68
CA ILE A 101 -2.94 18.53 -10.54
C ILE A 101 -4.01 19.42 -9.91
N ILE A 102 -4.27 19.28 -8.60
CA ILE A 102 -5.24 20.10 -7.87
C ILE A 102 -4.88 21.59 -7.97
N SER A 103 -3.62 21.96 -7.70
CA SER A 103 -3.18 23.36 -7.80
C SER A 103 -3.36 23.95 -9.21
N LYS A 104 -3.22 23.13 -10.27
CA LYS A 104 -3.50 23.57 -11.64
C LYS A 104 -4.99 23.73 -11.94
N MET A 105 -5.84 22.97 -11.26
CA MET A 105 -7.29 23.11 -11.37
C MET A 105 -7.75 24.38 -10.66
N GLU A 106 -7.31 24.59 -9.42
CA GLU A 106 -7.65 25.77 -8.61
C GLU A 106 -7.11 27.08 -9.23
N GLY A 107 -5.87 27.08 -9.74
CA GLY A 107 -5.28 28.27 -10.38
C GLY A 107 -5.83 28.59 -11.78
N ASN A 108 -6.66 27.71 -12.37
CA ASN A 108 -7.39 27.98 -13.62
C ASN A 108 -8.84 28.41 -13.36
N GLU A 109 -9.27 28.47 -12.10
CA GLU A 109 -10.59 28.97 -11.67
C GLU A 109 -10.58 30.47 -11.27
N GLU A 110 -9.44 31.17 -11.43
CA GLU A 110 -9.30 32.63 -11.35
C GLU A 110 -9.16 33.28 -12.74
#